data_AF-A0A0D8I8J9-F1
#
_entry.id   AF-A0A0D8I8J9-F1
#
_cell.length_a   1.000
_cell.length_b   1.000
_cell.length_c   1.000
_cell.angle_alpha   90.00
_cell.angle_beta   90.00
_cell.angle_gamma   90.00
#
_symmetry.space_group_name_H-M   'P 1'
#
loop_
_entity.id
_entity.type
_entity.pdbx_description
1 polymer ?
#
loop_
_entity_poly.entity_id
_entity_poly.type
_entity_poly.pdbx_seq_one_letter_code
_entity_poly.pdbx_strand_id
1 'polypeptide(L)'
;MLRMIMTTFFIVFIAELGDKTQLQTMLLATQCKSIWPVFIGASLALILSSLIGVCAGAFLTKYIPTHYLQTAAGVAFVVIGVLTLTGKI
;
A
#
# COMPACT_ATOMS: atom_id res chain seq x y z
N MET A 1 -22.96 -0.83 -4.62
CA MET A 1 -21.82 -1.67 -4.20
C MET A 1 -20.77 -1.80 -5.30
N LEU A 2 -21.14 -2.24 -6.51
CA LEU A 2 -20.21 -2.42 -7.64
C LEU A 2 -19.39 -1.16 -7.99
N ARG A 3 -20.01 0.03 -7.93
CA ARG A 3 -19.32 1.31 -8.17
C ARG A 3 -18.18 1.55 -7.18
N MET A 4 -18.37 1.29 -5.89
CA MET A 4 -17.32 1.46 -4.87
C MET A 4 -16.17 0.48 -5.11
N ILE A 5 -16.48 -0.78 -5.41
CA ILE A 5 -15.45 -1.80 -5.70
C ILE A 5 -14.60 -1.37 -6.89
N MET A 6 -15.22 -0.95 -7.99
CA MET A 6 -14.50 -0.51 -9.18
C MET A 6 -13.68 0.76 -8.92
N THR A 7 -14.24 1.77 -8.27
CA THR A 7 -13.51 3.00 -7.96
C THR A 7 -12.30 2.72 -7.06
N THR A 8 -12.47 1.97 -5.98
CA THR A 8 -11.35 1.62 -5.10
C THR A 8 -10.32 0.75 -5.81
N PHE A 9 -10.75 -0.22 -6.63
CA PHE A 9 -9.84 -1.05 -7.42
C PHE A 9 -8.96 -0.21 -8.34
N PHE A 10 -9.55 0.68 -9.14
CA PHE A 10 -8.77 1.51 -10.06
C PHE A 10 -7.85 2.51 -9.34
N ILE A 11 -8.31 3.11 -8.24
CA ILE A 11 -7.48 4.02 -7.44
C ILE A 11 -6.25 3.28 -6.88
N VAL A 12 -6.47 2.13 -6.24
CA VAL A 12 -5.37 1.35 -5.65
C VAL A 12 -4.48 0.77 -6.75
N PHE A 13 -5.07 0.27 -7.84
CA PHE A 13 -4.32 -0.28 -8.96
C PHE A 13 -3.37 0.76 -9.57
N ILE A 14 -3.85 1.98 -9.81
CA ILE A 14 -3.01 3.08 -10.32
C ILE A 14 -1.96 3.49 -9.28
N ALA A 15 -2.35 3.60 -8.00
CA ALA A 15 -1.46 4.02 -6.92
C ALA A 15 -0.29 3.06 -6.70
N GLU A 16 -0.51 1.76 -6.89
CA GLU A 16 0.49 0.70 -6.69
C GLU A 16 1.29 0.39 -7.97
N LEU A 17 0.90 0.95 -9.13
CA LEU A 17 1.50 0.60 -10.42
C LEU A 17 2.94 1.11 -10.53
N GLY A 18 3.87 0.18 -10.72
CA GLY A 18 5.30 0.52 -10.83
C GLY A 18 6.00 0.75 -9.50
N ASP A 19 5.38 0.40 -8.38
CA ASP A 19 6.06 0.46 -7.08
C ASP A 19 7.21 -0.56 -6.99
N LYS A 20 8.16 -0.28 -6.08
CA LYS A 20 9.30 -1.14 -5.75
C LYS A 20 8.87 -2.57 -5.41
N THR A 21 7.73 -2.75 -4.75
CA THR A 21 7.20 -4.09 -4.45
C THR A 21 6.87 -4.88 -5.72
N GLN A 22 6.31 -4.25 -6.76
CA GLN A 22 6.06 -4.89 -8.05
C GLN A 22 7.36 -5.31 -8.74
N LEU A 23 8.38 -4.45 -8.73
CA LEU A 23 9.69 -4.79 -9.30
C LEU A 23 10.35 -5.96 -8.56
N GLN A 24 10.27 -5.98 -7.23
CA GLN A 24 10.78 -7.08 -6.42
C GLN A 24 10.07 -8.41 -6.71
N THR A 25 8.75 -8.39 -6.86
CA THR A 25 7.98 -9.61 -7.20
C THR A 25 8.31 -10.12 -8.60
N MET A 26 8.51 -9.23 -9.58
CA MET A 26 8.97 -9.61 -10.93
C MET A 26 10.38 -10.23 -10.92
N LEU A 27 11.30 -9.66 -10.15
CA LEU A 27 12.65 -10.20 -9.97
C LEU A 27 12.62 -11.60 -9.33
N LEU A 28 11.83 -11.78 -8.27
CA LEU A 28 11.62 -13.08 -7.62
C LEU A 28 11.02 -14.11 -8.58
N ALA A 29 10.06 -13.72 -9.40
CA ALA A 29 9.44 -14.61 -10.39
C ALA A 29 10.47 -15.10 -11.42
N THR A 30 11.42 -14.25 -11.80
CA THR A 30 12.50 -14.59 -12.74
C THR A 30 13.57 -15.47 -12.09
N GLN A 31 13.94 -15.19 -10.83
CA GLN A 31 14.98 -15.94 -10.11
C GLN A 31 14.54 -17.36 -9.70
N CYS A 32 13.33 -17.50 -9.15
CA CYS A 32 12.86 -18.78 -8.59
C CYS A 32 12.40 -19.80 -9.65
N LYS A 33 12.36 -19.42 -10.93
CA LYS A 33 11.79 -20.20 -12.06
C LYS A 33 10.37 -20.75 -11.82
N SER A 34 9.69 -20.27 -10.78
CA SER A 34 8.44 -20.81 -10.25
C SER A 34 7.44 -19.66 -10.12
N ILE A 35 6.72 -19.40 -11.21
CA ILE A 35 5.82 -18.25 -11.35
C ILE A 35 4.62 -18.35 -10.39
N TRP A 36 4.04 -19.56 -10.26
CA TRP A 36 2.84 -19.79 -9.47
C TRP A 36 3.02 -19.54 -7.96
N PRO A 37 4.05 -20.09 -7.29
CA PRO A 37 4.29 -19.80 -5.88
C PRO A 37 4.57 -18.32 -5.60
N VAL A 38 5.33 -17.65 -6.48
CA VAL A 38 5.61 -16.21 -6.33
C VAL A 38 4.33 -15.39 -6.48
N PHE A 39 3.50 -15.71 -7.46
CA PHE A 39 2.21 -15.05 -7.66
C PHE A 39 1.29 -15.19 -6.43
N ILE A 40 1.14 -16.41 -5.91
CA ILE A 40 0.28 -16.68 -4.74
C ILE A 40 0.84 -15.98 -3.50
N GLY A 41 2.15 -16.07 -3.26
CA GLY A 41 2.81 -15.44 -2.12
C GLY A 41 2.69 -13.93 -2.14
N ALA A 42 2.97 -13.30 -3.29
CA ALA A 42 2.85 -11.85 -3.47
C ALA A 42 1.40 -11.37 -3.32
N SER A 43 0.44 -12.10 -3.92
CA SER A 43 -0.98 -11.78 -3.81
C SER A 43 -1.48 -11.88 -2.37
N LEU A 44 -1.12 -12.94 -1.65
CA LEU A 44 -1.46 -13.09 -0.24
C LEU A 44 -0.83 -12.00 0.61
N ALA A 45 0.44 -11.65 0.37
CA ALA A 45 1.11 -10.57 1.08
C ALA A 45 0.38 -9.22 0.89
N LEU A 46 -0.02 -8.89 -0.34
CA LEU A 46 -0.77 -7.67 -0.65
C LEU A 46 -2.14 -7.65 0.05
N ILE A 47 -2.89 -8.76 -0.02
CA ILE A 47 -4.21 -8.89 0.63
C ILE A 47 -4.08 -8.74 2.14
N LEU A 48 -3.11 -9.44 2.76
CA LEU A 48 -2.90 -9.40 4.21
C LEU A 48 -2.45 -8.01 4.67
N SER A 49 -1.49 -7.41 3.98
CA SER A 49 -1.02 -6.04 4.29
C SER A 49 -2.17 -5.03 4.22
N SER A 50 -2.96 -5.09 3.15
CA SER A 50 -4.13 -4.22 2.98
C SER A 50 -5.19 -4.45 4.05
N LEU A 51 -5.46 -5.72 4.39
CA LEU A 51 -6.42 -6.09 5.43
C LEU A 51 -5.99 -5.54 6.79
N ILE A 52 -4.73 -5.73 7.16
CA ILE A 52 -4.16 -5.21 8.41
C ILE A 52 -4.28 -3.68 8.43
N GLY A 53 -3.92 -3.00 7.34
CA GLY A 53 -4.03 -1.54 7.24
C GLY A 53 -5.45 -1.03 7.42
N VAL A 54 -6.43 -1.66 6.75
CA VAL A 54 -7.85 -1.31 6.85
C VAL A 54 -8.41 -1.59 8.24
N CYS A 55 -8.10 -2.76 8.83
CA CYS A 55 -8.54 -3.10 10.19
C CYS A 55 -7.96 -2.14 11.23
N ALA A 56 -6.66 -1.83 11.15
CA ALA A 56 -6.02 -0.88 12.04
C ALA A 56 -6.61 0.53 11.88
N GLY A 57 -6.80 1.00 10.65
CA GLY A 57 -7.40 2.30 10.37
C GLY A 57 -8.85 2.39 10.86
N ALA A 58 -9.65 1.35 10.66
CA ALA A 58 -11.03 1.28 11.14
C ALA A 58 -11.10 1.30 12.68
N PHE A 59 -10.20 0.57 13.35
CA PHE A 59 -10.10 0.57 14.80
C PHE A 59 -9.69 1.94 15.33
N LEU A 60 -8.67 2.56 14.71
CA LEU A 60 -8.14 3.86 15.14
C LEU A 60 -9.17 4.98 15.00
N THR A 61 -9.96 4.95 13.92
CA THR A 61 -11.03 5.93 13.66
C THR A 61 -12.17 5.85 14.68
N LYS A 62 -12.30 4.73 15.43
CA LYS A 62 -13.27 4.61 16.53
C LYS A 62 -12.87 5.44 17.76
N TYR A 63 -11.58 5.66 17.97
CA TYR A 63 -11.05 6.37 19.15
C TYR A 63 -10.56 7.78 18.83
N ILE A 64 -10.15 8.02 17.58
CA ILE A 64 -9.55 9.28 17.14
C ILE A 64 -10.40 9.88 16.02
N PRO A 65 -10.81 11.15 16.11
CA PRO A 65 -11.52 11.82 15.03
C PRO A 65 -10.70 11.83 13.73
N THR A 66 -11.36 11.53 12.61
CA THR A 66 -10.73 11.36 11.28
C THR A 66 -9.89 12.57 10.85
N HIS A 67 -10.27 13.78 11.27
CA HIS A 67 -9.54 15.01 10.94
C HIS A 67 -8.09 14.99 11.46
N TYR A 68 -7.88 14.51 12.68
CA TYR A 68 -6.53 14.39 13.25
C TYR A 68 -5.70 13.35 12.51
N LEU A 69 -6.31 12.23 12.14
CA LEU A 69 -5.63 11.17 11.40
C LEU A 69 -5.20 11.63 10.00
N GLN A 70 -6.07 12.34 9.28
CA GLN A 70 -5.74 12.92 7.96
C GLN A 70 -4.63 13.97 8.05
N THR A 71 -4.72 14.87 9.05
CA THR A 71 -3.68 15.89 9.26
C THR A 71 -2.34 15.26 9.59
N ALA A 72 -2.31 14.26 10.47
CA ALA A 72 -1.10 13.53 10.83
C ALA A 72 -0.48 12.81 9.63
N ALA A 73 -1.30 12.13 8.81
CA ALA A 73 -0.84 11.47 7.60
C ALA A 73 -0.24 12.48 6.60
N GLY A 74 -0.91 13.62 6.38
CA GLY A 74 -0.41 14.69 5.51
C GLY A 74 0.94 15.26 5.98
N VAL A 75 1.06 15.55 7.28
CA VAL A 75 2.33 16.02 7.87
C VAL A 75 3.43 14.97 7.71
N ALA A 76 3.13 13.69 7.95
CA ALA A 76 4.10 12.61 7.74
C ALA A 76 4.58 12.53 6.28
N PHE A 77 3.67 12.64 5.31
CA PHE A 77 4.03 12.67 3.88
C PHE A 77 4.93 13.87 3.52
N VAL A 78 4.63 15.06 4.05
CA VAL A 78 5.46 16.25 3.84
C VAL A 78 6.85 16.07 4.43
N VAL A 79 6.94 15.55 5.67
CA VAL A 79 8.22 15.30 6.34
C VAL A 79 9.05 14.28 5.56
N ILE A 80 8.46 13.17 5.15
CA ILE A 80 9.14 12.16 4.32
C ILE A 80 9.61 12.80 3.00
N GLY A 81 8.74 13.55 2.32
CA GLY A 81 9.08 14.22 1.07
C GLY A 81 10.27 15.19 1.21
N VAL A 82 10.29 15.99 2.27
CA VAL A 82 11.41 16.90 2.57
C VAL A 82 12.70 16.12 2.85
N LEU A 83 12.61 15.05 3.66
CA LEU A 83 13.78 14.22 3.98
C LEU A 83 14.38 13.58 2.73
N THR A 84 13.54 13.04 1.84
CA THR A 84 13.94 12.48 0.54
C THR A 84 14.59 13.54 -0.34
N LEU A 85 14.03 14.76 -0.40
CA LEU A 85 14.60 15.87 -1.19
C LEU A 85 15.97 16.32 -0.65
N THR A 86 16.17 16.30 0.66
CA THR A 86 17.46 16.63 1.30
C THR A 86 18.49 15.49 1.21
N GLY A 87 18.14 14.35 0.61
CA GLY A 87 19.02 13.19 0.47
C GLY A 87 19.40 12.54 1.82
N LYS A 88 18.61 12.82 2.87
CA LYS A 88 18.77 12.21 4.18
C LYS A 88 18.19 10.79 4.24
N ILE A 89 17.34 10.47 3.26
CA ILE A 89 16.71 9.18 2.94
C ILE A 89 16.70 9.08 1.40
#